data_AF-A0A1V6D4C3-F1
#
_entry.id   AF-A0A1V6D4C3-F1
#
_cell.length_a   1.000
_cell.length_b   1.000
_cell.length_c   1.000
_cell.angle_alpha   90.00
_cell.angle_beta   90.00
_cell.angle_gamma   90.00
#
_symmetry.space_group_name_H-M   'P 1'
#
loop_
_entity.id
_entity.type
_entity.pdbx_description
1 polymer ?
#
loop_
_entity_poly.entity_id
_entity_poly.type
_entity_poly.pdbx_seq_one_letter_code
_entity_poly.pdbx_strand_id
1 'polypeptide(L)' 'MKAKKWNYKTRKYEPFTLPSNACLLSEDMEQIIQCANCEKEIKFGECYTSLTIHTDNILAFGYAVCEDCYKVERKEKQS' A
#
# COMPACT_ATOMS: atom_id res chain seq x y z
N MET A 1 -11.31 2.89 7.05
CA MET A 1 -10.04 3.45 7.55
C MET A 1 -9.55 4.49 6.54
N LYS A 2 -8.90 5.57 6.99
CA LYS A 2 -8.32 6.57 6.08
C LYS A 2 -6.87 6.21 5.78
N ALA A 3 -6.44 6.47 4.56
CA ALA A 3 -5.05 6.31 4.13
C ALA A 3 -4.48 7.63 3.63
N LYS A 4 -3.16 7.71 3.67
CA LYS A 4 -2.40 8.79 3.07
C LYS A 4 -1.30 8.20 2.20
N LYS A 5 -1.03 8.86 1.08
CA LYS A 5 0.06 8.48 0.17
C LYS A 5 1.20 9.49 0.28
N TRP A 6 2.40 8.98 0.51
CA TRP A 6 3.63 9.76 0.49
C TRP A 6 4.06 10.04 -0.95
N ASN A 7 4.29 11.32 -1.25
CA ASN A 7 4.82 11.75 -2.54
C ASN A 7 6.30 12.13 -2.38
N TYR A 8 7.21 11.35 -2.97
CA TYR A 8 8.66 11.59 -2.87
C TYR A 8 9.10 12.93 -3.48
N LYS A 9 8.39 13.43 -4.50
CA LYS A 9 8.73 14.70 -5.16
C LYS A 9 8.38 15.91 -4.29
N THR A 10 7.17 15.91 -3.70
CA THR A 10 6.69 17.04 -2.89
C THR A 10 7.05 16.91 -1.41
N ARG A 11 7.48 15.71 -0.97
CA ARG A 11 7.76 15.33 0.43
C ARG A 11 6.58 15.59 1.36
N LYS A 12 5.37 15.29 0.87
CA LYS A 12 4.13 15.47 1.63
C LYS A 12 3.27 14.22 1.55
N TYR A 13 2.47 14.03 2.60
CA TYR A 13 1.37 13.08 2.60
C TYR A 13 0.12 13.72 2.01
N GLU A 14 -0.49 13.03 1.07
CA GLU A 14 -1.74 13.42 0.44
C GLU A 14 -2.85 12.42 0.83
N PRO A 15 -4.10 12.86 1.03
CA PRO A 15 -5.22 11.94 1.26
C PRO A 15 -5.31 10.91 0.13
N PHE A 16 -5.49 9.64 0.49
CA PHE A 16 -5.56 8.54 -0.49
C PHE A 16 -6.78 7.67 -0.22
N THR A 17 -7.53 7.37 -1.27
CA THR A 17 -8.70 6.49 -1.22
C THR A 17 -8.25 5.07 -1.50
N LEU A 18 -8.52 4.16 -0.56
CA LEU A 18 -8.22 2.75 -0.72
C LEU A 18 -9.33 2.03 -1.48
N PRO A 19 -8.99 0.95 -2.21
CA PRO A 19 -9.98 -0.01 -2.66
C PRO A 19 -10.73 -0.64 -1.48
N SER A 20 -11.94 -1.13 -1.75
CA SER A 20 -12.84 -1.69 -0.71
C SER A 20 -12.25 -2.91 -0.01
N ASN A 21 -11.47 -3.74 -0.73
CA ASN A 21 -10.82 -4.94 -0.20
C ASN A 21 -9.30 -4.75 -0.01
N ALA A 22 -8.84 -3.52 0.23
CA ALA A 22 -7.46 -3.26 0.63
C ALA A 22 -7.21 -3.83 2.04
N CYS A 23 -6.08 -4.52 2.21
CA CYS A 23 -5.73 -5.15 3.46
C CYS A 23 -4.47 -4.51 4.07
N LEU A 24 -4.48 -4.34 5.39
CA LEU A 24 -3.31 -3.88 6.16
C LEU A 24 -2.53 -5.06 6.74
N LEU A 25 -3.27 -6.03 7.28
CA LEU A 25 -2.74 -7.20 7.96
C LEU A 25 -3.76 -8.33 7.82
N SER A 26 -3.27 -9.54 7.56
CA SER A 26 -4.05 -10.77 7.63
C SER A 26 -3.20 -11.89 8.22
N GLU A 27 -3.87 -12.80 8.92
CA GLU A 27 -3.28 -14.08 9.36
C GLU A 27 -3.46 -15.18 8.29
N ASP A 28 -4.38 -14.98 7.35
CA ASP A 28 -4.62 -15.89 6.23
C ASP A 28 -3.83 -15.45 4.99
N MET A 29 -2.77 -16.19 4.69
CA MET A 29 -1.89 -15.91 3.54
C MET A 29 -2.55 -16.21 2.19
N GLU A 30 -3.60 -17.03 2.17
CA GLU A 30 -4.35 -17.37 0.96
C GLU A 30 -5.51 -16.41 0.69
N GLN A 31 -5.79 -15.49 1.63
CA GLN A 31 -6.83 -14.48 1.47
C GLN A 31 -6.59 -13.64 0.21
N ILE A 32 -7.61 -13.57 -0.65
CA ILE A 32 -7.61 -12.67 -1.80
C ILE A 32 -7.93 -11.25 -1.34
N ILE A 33 -7.01 -10.34 -1.61
CA ILE A 33 -7.08 -8.92 -1.29
C ILE A 33 -6.90 -8.10 -2.56
N GLN A 34 -7.27 -6.82 -2.51
CA GLN A 34 -6.95 -5.87 -3.57
C GLN A 34 -5.67 -5.11 -3.23
N CYS A 35 -4.77 -5.01 -4.21
CA CYS A 35 -3.60 -4.13 -4.15
C CYS A 35 -4.06 -2.71 -3.82
N ALA A 36 -3.52 -2.13 -2.75
CA ALA A 36 -3.93 -0.80 -2.28
C ALA A 36 -3.72 0.32 -3.32
N ASN A 37 -2.84 0.14 -4.31
CA ASN A 37 -2.53 1.17 -5.31
C ASN A 37 -3.25 0.99 -6.65
N CYS A 38 -3.37 -0.25 -7.16
CA CYS A 38 -3.88 -0.52 -8.51
C CYS A 38 -5.10 -1.46 -8.56
N GLU A 39 -5.64 -1.84 -7.39
CA GLU A 39 -6.85 -2.66 -7.24
C GLU A 39 -6.76 -4.10 -7.77
N LYS A 40 -5.61 -4.50 -8.33
CA LYS A 40 -5.34 -5.88 -8.75
C LYS A 40 -5.55 -6.86 -7.59
N GLU A 41 -6.28 -7.93 -7.84
CA GLU A 41 -6.45 -9.04 -6.89
C GLU A 41 -5.15 -9.85 -6.76
N ILE A 42 -4.72 -10.06 -5.53
CA ILE A 42 -3.52 -10.82 -5.16
C ILE A 42 -3.79 -11.60 -3.87
N LYS A 43 -3.03 -12.66 -3.63
CA LYS A 43 -3.01 -13.32 -2.31
C LYS A 43 -2.26 -12.44 -1.31
N PHE A 44 -2.73 -12.41 -0.06
CA PHE A 44 -2.06 -11.65 0.99
C PHE A 44 -0.60 -12.11 1.18
N GLY A 45 -0.33 -13.42 1.11
CA GLY A 45 1.02 -13.97 1.21
C GLY A 45 1.98 -13.58 0.07
N GLU A 46 1.47 -13.05 -1.03
CA GLU A 46 2.25 -12.60 -2.20
C GLU A 46 2.38 -11.05 -2.26
N CYS A 47 1.81 -10.35 -1.28
CA CYS A 47 1.86 -8.90 -1.23
C CYS A 47 3.16 -8.37 -0.59
N TYR A 48 3.38 -7.08 -0.76
CA TYR A 48 4.45 -6.33 -0.12
C TYR A 48 3.85 -5.19 0.72
N THR A 49 4.55 -4.82 1.79
CA THR A 49 4.21 -3.61 2.55
C THR A 49 4.57 -2.38 1.74
N SER A 50 3.57 -1.55 1.42
CA SER A 50 3.77 -0.30 0.69
C SER A 50 4.75 0.62 1.40
N LEU A 51 5.59 1.30 0.63
CA LEU A 51 6.51 2.35 1.09
C LEU A 51 5.88 3.74 1.05
N THR A 52 4.69 3.87 0.45
CA THR A 52 4.06 5.16 0.21
C THR A 52 2.64 5.27 0.75
N ILE A 53 1.84 4.20 0.73
CA ILE A 53 0.45 4.18 1.17
C ILE A 53 0.39 3.70 2.62
N HIS A 54 0.15 4.64 3.55
CA HIS A 54 0.17 4.38 4.98
C HIS A 54 -1.19 4.65 5.64
N THR A 55 -1.41 4.05 6.81
CA THR A 55 -2.53 4.39 7.70
C THR A 55 -2.48 5.85 8.13
N ASP A 56 -3.64 6.51 8.18
CA ASP A 56 -3.77 7.89 8.68
C ASP A 56 -3.75 7.95 10.23
N ASN A 57 -2.78 7.29 10.85
CA ASN A 57 -2.56 7.31 12.30
C ASN A 57 -1.06 7.55 12.59
N ILE A 58 -0.72 7.73 13.87
CA ILE A 58 0.66 8.04 14.29
C ILE A 58 1.68 6.94 13.94
N LEU A 59 1.23 5.70 13.76
CA LEU A 59 2.08 4.54 13.49
C LEU A 59 2.42 4.39 11.99
N ALA A 60 1.60 4.96 11.10
CA ALA A 60 1.81 5.00 9.66
C ALA A 60 2.18 3.64 9.02
N PHE A 61 1.43 2.58 9.35
CA PHE A 61 1.63 1.24 8.78
C PHE A 61 1.34 1.21 7.28
N GLY A 62 2.17 0.51 6.51
CA GLY A 62 1.99 0.36 5.06
C GLY A 62 0.93 -0.67 4.71
N TYR A 63 0.07 -0.33 3.75
CA TYR A 63 -0.93 -1.26 3.20
C TYR A 63 -0.30 -2.27 2.25
N ALA A 64 -0.99 -3.39 2.04
CA ALA A 64 -0.59 -4.41 1.09
C ALA A 64 -0.68 -3.92 -0.36
N VAL A 65 0.42 -4.09 -1.12
CA VAL A 65 0.50 -3.79 -2.55
C VAL A 65 1.10 -4.97 -3.32
N CYS A 66 0.80 -5.06 -4.62
CA CYS A 66 1.41 -6.07 -5.47
C CYS A 66 2.90 -5.75 -5.75
N GLU A 67 3.65 -6.75 -6.19
CA GLU A 67 5.08 -6.64 -6.51
C GLU A 67 5.39 -5.49 -7.50
N ASP A 68 4.56 -5.33 -8.54
CA ASP A 68 4.76 -4.30 -9.57
C ASP A 68 4.68 -2.89 -8.97
N CYS A 69 3.68 -2.64 -8.12
CA CYS A 69 3.53 -1.35 -7.43
C CYS A 69 4.68 -1.14 -6.45
N TYR A 70 5.09 -2.17 -5.72
CA TYR A 70 6.23 -2.08 -4.80
C TYR A 70 7.53 -1.73 -5.52
N LYS A 71 7.79 -2.33 -6.70
CA LYS A 71 8.95 -2.01 -7.54
C LYS A 71 8.94 -0.55 -8.01
N VAL A 72 7.77 0.00 -8.34
CA VAL A 72 7.64 1.43 -8.68
C VAL A 72 7.98 2.31 -7.49
N GLU A 73 7.36 2.07 -6.33
CA GLU A 73 7.64 2.82 -5.10
C GLU A 73 9.13 2.77 -4.71
N ARG A 74 9.76 1.60 -4.85
CA ARG A 74 11.20 1.40 -4.60
C ARG A 74 12.07 2.24 -5.52
N LYS A 75 11.69 2.39 -6.79
CA LYS A 75 12.42 3.25 -7.75
C LYS A 75 12.24 4.72 -7.41
N GLU A 76 11.01 5.14 -7.09
CA GLU A 76 10.71 6.53 -6.68
C GLU A 76 11.42 6.95 -5.38
N LYS A 77 11.62 6.01 -4.44
CA LYS A 77 12.40 6.29 -3.23
C LYS A 77 13.89 6.57 -3.50
N GLN A 78 14.42 6.04 -4.60
CA GLN A 78 15.84 6.13 -4.95
C GLN A 78 16.17 7.31 -5.88
N SER A 79 15.15 7.96 -6.45
CA SER A 79 15.26 9.17 -7.29
C SER A 79 15.27 10.44 -6.46
#